data_AF-V5V5X7-F1
#
_entry.id   AF-V5V5X7-F1
#
_cell.length_a   1.000
_cell.length_b   1.000
_cell.length_c   1.000
_cell.angle_alpha   90.00
_cell.angle_beta   90.00
_cell.angle_gamma   90.00
#
_symmetry.space_group_name_H-M   'P 1'
#
loop_
_entity.id
_entity.type
_entity.pdbx_description
1 polymer ?
#
loop_
_entity_poly.entity_id
_entity_poly.type
_entity_poly.pdbx_seq_one_letter_code
_entity_poly.pdbx_strand_id
1 'polypeptide(L)'
;MTYHKLWFQQTASHLKVLRPFPPFSVVQNFIRAHLPNLIDYMDGQGLDLRDPRHWWESIHIDAILELENSQGEILRVAAGIIEQWRNANAALRLITTPAMAKLRRESLNVSQHWLFYVSSRKPYPESLWIDLLYEQADTPPTETGCTIIEVTEPEA
;
A
#
# COMPACT_ATOMS: atom_id res chain seq x y z
N MET A 1 1.18 -12.64 -5.64
CA MET A 1 0.21 -11.57 -5.97
C MET A 1 -1.20 -12.12 -6.11
N THR A 2 -2.15 -11.58 -5.36
CA THR A 2 -3.56 -11.99 -5.39
C THR A 2 -4.34 -11.23 -6.47
N TYR A 3 -5.53 -11.71 -6.82
CA TYR A 3 -6.34 -11.07 -7.87
C TYR A 3 -6.78 -9.65 -7.46
N HIS A 4 -7.01 -9.38 -6.17
CA HIS A 4 -7.36 -8.04 -5.70
C HIS A 4 -6.23 -7.03 -5.90
N LYS A 5 -4.99 -7.43 -5.63
CA LYS A 5 -3.81 -6.60 -5.86
C LYS A 5 -3.66 -6.24 -7.34
N LEU A 6 -3.81 -7.24 -8.22
CA LEU A 6 -3.74 -7.04 -9.66
C LEU A 6 -4.85 -6.11 -10.15
N TRP A 7 -6.08 -6.33 -9.70
CA TRP A 7 -7.22 -5.51 -10.10
C TRP A 7 -7.06 -4.07 -9.62
N PHE A 8 -6.65 -3.87 -8.37
CA PHE A 8 -6.38 -2.55 -7.82
C PHE A 8 -5.28 -1.81 -8.60
N GLN A 9 -4.16 -2.48 -8.89
CA GLN A 9 -3.08 -1.91 -9.70
C GLN A 9 -3.54 -1.56 -11.12
N GLN A 10 -4.36 -2.43 -11.73
CA GLN A 10 -4.94 -2.18 -13.05
C GLN A 10 -5.85 -0.95 -13.04
N THR A 11 -6.75 -0.84 -12.06
CA THR A 11 -7.60 0.34 -11.86
C THR A 11 -6.77 1.60 -11.66
N ALA A 12 -5.79 1.58 -10.74
CA ALA A 12 -4.90 2.72 -10.52
C ALA A 12 -4.11 3.11 -11.78
N SER A 13 -3.76 2.13 -12.62
CA SER A 13 -3.11 2.39 -13.91
C SER A 13 -4.06 3.01 -14.93
N HIS A 14 -5.32 2.55 -15.01
CA HIS A 14 -6.34 3.13 -15.89
C HIS A 14 -6.64 4.59 -15.52
N LEU A 15 -6.71 4.87 -14.21
CA LEU A 15 -6.86 6.21 -13.66
C LEU A 15 -5.60 7.08 -13.81
N LYS A 16 -4.48 6.52 -14.28
CA LYS A 16 -3.17 7.20 -14.45
C LYS A 16 -2.57 7.75 -13.15
N VAL A 17 -3.00 7.22 -12.00
CA VAL A 17 -2.51 7.58 -10.67
C VAL A 17 -1.38 6.66 -10.19
N LEU A 18 -1.22 5.48 -10.81
CA LEU A 18 -0.15 4.55 -10.48
C LEU A 18 1.23 5.12 -10.86
N ARG A 19 2.15 5.10 -9.90
CA ARG A 19 3.55 5.50 -10.07
C ARG A 19 4.49 4.29 -10.00
N PRO A 20 5.61 4.32 -10.74
CA PRO A 20 6.59 3.25 -10.68
C PRO A 20 7.20 3.16 -9.27
N PHE A 21 7.48 1.93 -8.84
CA PHE A 21 8.27 1.72 -7.63
C PHE A 21 9.69 2.30 -7.78
N PRO A 22 10.30 2.77 -6.68
CA PRO A 22 11.71 3.09 -6.66
C PRO A 22 12.59 1.88 -7.00
N PRO A 23 13.89 2.09 -7.26
CA PRO A 23 14.83 1.00 -7.52
C PRO A 23 14.77 -0.07 -6.43
N PHE A 24 14.86 -1.34 -6.84
CA PHE A 24 14.77 -2.48 -5.94
C PHE A 24 15.74 -2.40 -4.74
N SER A 25 16.94 -1.83 -4.94
CA SER A 25 17.92 -1.63 -3.88
C SER A 25 17.39 -0.81 -2.69
N VAL A 26 16.41 0.09 -2.91
CA VAL A 26 15.80 0.89 -1.84
C VAL A 26 15.11 -0.01 -0.81
N VAL A 27 14.17 -0.84 -1.25
CA VAL A 27 13.46 -1.76 -0.34
C VAL A 27 14.40 -2.85 0.19
N GLN A 28 15.33 -3.31 -0.64
CA GLN A 28 16.28 -4.36 -0.23
C GLN A 28 17.19 -3.90 0.91
N ASN A 29 17.77 -2.70 0.78
CA ASN A 29 18.63 -2.11 1.82
C ASN A 29 17.84 -1.81 3.09
N PHE A 30 16.61 -1.29 2.94
CA PHE A 30 15.73 -1.01 4.07
C PHE A 30 15.41 -2.27 4.88
N ILE A 31 14.92 -3.33 4.22
CA ILE A 31 14.54 -4.57 4.89
C ILE A 31 15.76 -5.21 5.55
N ARG A 32 16.93 -5.24 4.88
CA ARG A 32 18.17 -5.75 5.48
C ARG A 32 18.60 -4.99 6.73
N ALA A 33 18.45 -3.67 6.74
CA ALA A 33 18.90 -2.83 7.85
C ALA A 33 17.92 -2.83 9.03
N HIS A 34 16.60 -2.88 8.76
CA HIS A 34 15.58 -2.61 9.79
C HIS A 34 14.66 -3.79 10.07
N LEU A 35 14.54 -4.74 9.16
CA LEU A 35 13.64 -5.89 9.25
C LEU A 35 14.35 -7.20 8.84
N PRO A 36 15.55 -7.52 9.37
CA PRO A 36 16.32 -8.68 8.91
C PRO A 36 15.54 -10.01 9.06
N ASN A 37 14.77 -10.16 10.14
CA ASN A 37 13.94 -11.35 10.37
C ASN A 37 12.86 -11.56 9.29
N LEU A 38 12.47 -10.50 8.56
CA LEU A 38 11.52 -10.62 7.46
C LEU A 38 12.14 -11.36 6.28
N ILE A 39 13.46 -11.31 6.10
CA ILE A 39 14.18 -12.04 5.06
C ILE A 39 14.09 -13.54 5.33
N ASP A 40 14.39 -13.95 6.57
CA ASP A 40 14.29 -15.36 6.98
C ASP A 40 12.85 -15.87 6.86
N TYR A 41 11.86 -15.02 7.18
CA TYR A 41 10.45 -15.35 6.98
C TYR A 41 10.11 -15.55 5.50
N MET A 42 10.52 -14.63 4.62
CA MET A 42 10.27 -14.75 3.18
C MET A 42 10.94 -15.98 2.57
N ASP A 43 12.17 -16.28 2.99
CA ASP A 43 12.91 -17.48 2.58
C ASP A 43 12.22 -18.76 3.05
N GLY A 44 11.77 -18.80 4.30
CA GLY A 44 11.00 -19.91 4.87
C GLY A 44 9.64 -20.14 4.19
N GLN A 45 9.08 -19.12 3.52
CA GLN A 45 7.88 -19.24 2.67
C GLN A 45 8.21 -19.66 1.23
N GLY A 46 9.49 -19.84 0.88
CA GLY A 46 9.94 -20.22 -0.45
C GLY A 46 9.77 -19.12 -1.51
N LEU A 47 9.74 -17.85 -1.09
CA LEU A 47 9.63 -16.72 -2.02
C LEU A 47 10.93 -16.51 -2.78
N ASP A 48 10.83 -16.16 -4.06
CA ASP A 48 12.01 -15.74 -4.82
C ASP A 48 12.47 -14.36 -4.32
N LEU A 49 13.56 -14.35 -3.55
CA LEU A 49 14.17 -13.14 -3.01
C LEU A 49 14.85 -12.27 -4.08
N ARG A 50 14.91 -12.71 -5.34
CA ARG A 50 15.36 -11.90 -6.48
C ARG A 50 14.22 -11.09 -7.10
N ASP A 51 12.96 -11.42 -6.80
CA ASP A 51 11.79 -10.71 -7.29
C ASP A 51 11.48 -9.50 -6.40
N PRO A 52 11.61 -8.25 -6.90
CA PRO A 52 11.34 -7.05 -6.12
C PRO A 52 9.93 -6.97 -5.54
N ARG A 53 8.96 -7.63 -6.19
CA ARG A 53 7.55 -7.59 -5.78
C ARG A 53 7.37 -8.16 -4.39
N HIS A 54 8.00 -9.31 -4.09
CA HIS A 54 7.89 -9.93 -2.77
C HIS A 54 8.40 -9.01 -1.64
N TRP A 55 9.44 -8.22 -1.93
CA TRP A 55 9.98 -7.28 -0.94
C TRP A 55 9.02 -6.14 -0.65
N TRP A 56 8.43 -5.53 -1.68
CA TRP A 56 7.43 -4.47 -1.50
C TRP A 56 6.14 -4.99 -0.83
N GLU A 57 5.66 -6.17 -1.26
CA GLU A 57 4.50 -6.83 -0.66
C GLU A 57 4.73 -7.15 0.83
N SER A 58 5.96 -7.54 1.22
CA SER A 58 6.31 -7.89 2.60
C SER A 58 6.22 -6.72 3.59
N ILE A 59 6.28 -5.49 3.09
CA ILE A 59 6.10 -4.26 3.88
C ILE A 59 4.76 -3.55 3.57
N HIS A 60 3.81 -4.30 3.01
CA HIS A 60 2.45 -3.86 2.69
C HIS A 60 2.39 -2.67 1.72
N ILE A 61 3.27 -2.66 0.71
CA ILE A 61 3.19 -1.70 -0.39
C ILE A 61 2.95 -2.48 -1.68
N ASP A 62 1.69 -2.48 -2.12
CA ASP A 62 1.27 -3.08 -3.38
C ASP A 62 1.24 -2.03 -4.51
N ALA A 63 1.10 -0.74 -4.20
CA ALA A 63 1.20 0.33 -5.18
C ALA A 63 1.73 1.63 -4.56
N ILE A 64 2.24 2.51 -5.42
CA ILE A 64 2.46 3.93 -5.09
C ILE A 64 1.53 4.74 -5.98
N LEU A 65 0.74 5.60 -5.36
CA LEU A 65 -0.25 6.44 -6.02
C LEU A 65 0.18 7.90 -5.97
N GLU A 66 -0.16 8.65 -7.01
CA GLU A 66 -0.12 10.10 -7.03
C GLU A 66 -1.52 10.60 -7.40
N LEU A 67 -2.18 11.24 -6.42
CA LEU A 67 -3.55 11.72 -6.48
C LEU A 67 -3.54 13.26 -6.42
N GLU A 68 -4.52 13.90 -7.01
CA GLU A 68 -4.78 15.34 -6.85
C GLU A 68 -6.04 15.49 -6.02
N ASN A 69 -5.96 16.13 -4.85
CA ASN A 69 -7.15 16.33 -4.01
C ASN A 69 -8.05 17.46 -4.55
N SER A 70 -9.22 17.67 -3.94
CA SER A 70 -10.18 18.72 -4.34
C SER A 70 -9.63 20.15 -4.24
N GLN A 71 -8.51 20.35 -3.53
CA GLN A 71 -7.82 21.63 -3.39
C GLN A 71 -6.73 21.83 -4.47
N GLY A 72 -6.51 20.85 -5.34
CA GLY A 72 -5.46 20.86 -6.36
C GLY A 72 -4.08 20.47 -5.84
N GLU A 73 -3.98 19.91 -4.62
CA GLU A 73 -2.73 19.47 -4.04
C GLU A 73 -2.39 18.03 -4.47
N ILE A 74 -1.13 17.80 -4.81
CA ILE A 74 -0.64 16.47 -5.18
C ILE A 74 -0.27 15.68 -3.93
N LEU A 75 -0.97 14.56 -3.74
CA LEU A 75 -0.76 13.61 -2.67
C LEU A 75 -0.10 12.34 -3.19
N ARG A 76 1.04 11.97 -2.59
CA ARG A 76 1.71 10.68 -2.85
C ARG A 76 1.45 9.69 -1.73
N VAL A 77 0.94 8.52 -2.09
CA VAL A 77 0.45 7.52 -1.14
C VAL A 77 1.04 6.15 -1.45
N ALA A 78 1.47 5.43 -0.41
CA ALA A 78 1.73 3.99 -0.50
C ALA A 78 0.43 3.25 -0.19
N ALA A 79 0.00 2.35 -1.07
CA ALA A 79 -1.22 1.57 -0.90
C ALA A 79 -0.88 0.09 -0.72
N GLY A 80 -1.52 -0.55 0.26
CA GLY A 80 -1.46 -1.99 0.49
C GLY A 80 -2.86 -2.60 0.50
N ILE A 81 -3.01 -3.82 0.02
CA ILE A 81 -4.24 -4.59 -0.07
C ILE A 81 -4.18 -5.73 0.94
N ILE A 82 -5.16 -5.78 1.84
CA ILE A 82 -5.27 -6.79 2.90
C ILE A 82 -6.57 -7.56 2.72
N GLU A 83 -6.50 -8.89 2.60
CA GLU A 83 -7.68 -9.75 2.42
C GLU A 83 -8.17 -10.39 3.72
N GLN A 84 -7.36 -10.33 4.78
CA GLN A 84 -7.67 -10.95 6.06
C GLN A 84 -7.58 -9.91 7.17
N TRP A 85 -8.72 -9.59 7.79
CA TRP A 85 -8.78 -8.57 8.85
C TRP A 85 -7.79 -8.80 9.98
N ARG A 86 -7.59 -10.07 10.36
CA ARG A 86 -6.60 -10.46 11.39
C ARG A 86 -5.18 -9.96 11.10
N ASN A 87 -4.83 -9.78 9.83
CA ASN A 87 -3.53 -9.29 9.39
C ASN A 87 -3.49 -7.76 9.30
N ALA A 88 -4.65 -7.07 9.22
CA ALA A 88 -4.71 -5.62 9.04
C ALA A 88 -4.08 -4.86 10.21
N ASN A 89 -4.35 -5.28 11.45
CA ASN A 89 -3.75 -4.68 12.64
C ASN A 89 -2.24 -4.89 12.72
N ALA A 90 -1.75 -6.09 12.37
CA ALA A 90 -0.32 -6.37 12.33
C ALA A 90 0.37 -5.53 11.24
N ALA A 91 -0.26 -5.43 10.06
CA ALA A 91 0.20 -4.57 8.97
C ALA A 91 0.26 -3.10 9.40
N LEU A 92 -0.81 -2.59 10.03
CA LEU A 92 -0.85 -1.21 10.53
C LEU A 92 0.27 -0.94 11.54
N ARG A 93 0.51 -1.88 12.47
CA ARG A 93 1.61 -1.77 13.43
C ARG A 93 2.98 -1.72 12.76
N LEU A 94 3.20 -2.52 11.71
CA LEU A 94 4.46 -2.50 10.96
C LEU A 94 4.65 -1.14 10.25
N ILE A 95 3.64 -0.68 9.51
CA ILE A 95 3.76 0.55 8.72
C ILE A 95 3.83 1.80 9.60
N THR A 96 3.32 1.78 10.83
CA THR A 96 3.44 2.92 11.76
C THR A 96 4.79 2.99 12.49
N THR A 97 5.69 2.01 12.31
CA THR A 97 7.02 2.05 12.93
C THR A 97 7.85 3.25 12.45
N PRO A 98 8.77 3.78 13.29
CA PRO A 98 9.66 4.88 12.90
C PRO A 98 10.51 4.57 11.66
N ALA A 99 10.97 3.32 11.51
CA ALA A 99 11.72 2.89 10.34
C ALA A 99 10.87 3.00 9.05
N MET A 100 9.62 2.54 9.09
CA MET A 100 8.69 2.68 7.96
C MET A 100 8.36 4.15 7.67
N ALA A 101 8.15 4.97 8.71
CA ALA A 101 7.94 6.40 8.53
C ALA A 101 9.14 7.08 7.84
N LYS A 102 10.37 6.67 8.20
CA LYS A 102 11.59 7.12 7.56
C LYS A 102 11.65 6.70 6.09
N LEU A 103 11.39 5.42 5.78
CA LEU A 103 11.34 4.91 4.41
C LEU A 103 10.37 5.73 3.55
N ARG A 104 9.13 5.93 4.04
CA ARG A 104 8.09 6.68 3.31
C ARG A 104 8.54 8.10 2.97
N ARG A 105 9.02 8.85 3.97
CA ARG A 105 9.38 10.25 3.80
C ARG A 105 10.65 10.46 3.00
N GLU A 106 11.70 9.69 3.30
CA GLU A 106 13.03 9.94 2.75
C GLU A 106 13.31 9.20 1.44
N SER A 107 12.73 8.00 1.25
CA SER A 107 13.04 7.15 0.09
C SER A 107 11.91 7.06 -0.92
N LEU A 108 10.65 7.08 -0.46
CA LEU A 108 9.49 6.95 -1.35
C LEU A 108 8.89 8.30 -1.73
N ASN A 109 9.20 9.36 -0.99
CA ASN A 109 8.53 10.66 -1.08
C ASN A 109 7.00 10.51 -1.02
N VAL A 110 6.55 9.73 -0.03
CA VAL A 110 5.15 9.40 0.22
C VAL A 110 4.77 9.98 1.57
N SER A 111 3.65 10.70 1.62
CA SER A 111 3.15 11.32 2.86
C SER A 111 2.24 10.39 3.64
N GLN A 112 1.51 9.50 2.97
CA GLN A 112 0.52 8.62 3.59
C GLN A 112 0.67 7.14 3.20
N HIS A 113 0.21 6.24 4.06
CA HIS A 113 0.16 4.80 3.80
C HIS A 113 -1.21 4.24 4.11
N TRP A 114 -1.93 3.83 3.06
CA TRP A 114 -3.29 3.33 3.16
C TRP A 114 -3.31 1.80 3.02
N LEU A 115 -3.93 1.13 3.97
CA LEU A 115 -4.18 -0.31 3.92
C LEU A 115 -5.66 -0.55 3.61
N PHE A 116 -5.95 -0.93 2.37
CA PHE A 116 -7.29 -1.28 1.95
C PHE A 116 -7.61 -2.71 2.37
N TYR A 117 -8.55 -2.85 3.31
CA TYR A 117 -9.10 -4.14 3.65
C TYR A 117 -10.21 -4.50 2.66
N VAL A 118 -9.97 -5.55 1.87
CA VAL A 118 -10.90 -6.08 0.87
C VAL A 118 -11.47 -7.41 1.37
N SER A 119 -12.77 -7.43 1.66
CA SER A 119 -13.45 -8.63 2.18
C SER A 119 -14.20 -9.42 1.10
N SER A 120 -14.50 -8.78 -0.04
CA SER A 120 -15.22 -9.40 -1.15
C SER A 120 -14.43 -10.51 -1.82
N ARG A 121 -15.13 -11.53 -2.33
CA ARG A 121 -14.54 -12.57 -3.20
C ARG A 121 -14.46 -12.17 -4.67
N LYS A 122 -14.99 -10.99 -5.01
CA LYS A 122 -15.02 -10.46 -6.37
C LYS A 122 -14.26 -9.14 -6.42
N PRO A 123 -13.71 -8.76 -7.59
CA PRO A 123 -13.15 -7.44 -7.76
C PRO A 123 -14.21 -6.36 -7.56
N TYR A 124 -13.84 -5.28 -6.87
CA TYR A 124 -14.69 -4.10 -6.76
C TYR A 124 -14.68 -3.30 -8.07
N PRO A 125 -15.81 -2.67 -8.44
CA PRO A 125 -15.88 -1.85 -9.64
C PRO A 125 -14.91 -0.66 -9.55
N GLU A 126 -14.45 -0.19 -10.71
CA GLU A 126 -13.54 0.96 -10.81
C GLU A 126 -14.12 2.22 -10.16
N SER A 127 -15.42 2.47 -10.30
CA SER A 127 -16.10 3.61 -9.67
C SER A 127 -15.93 3.65 -8.15
N LEU A 128 -16.03 2.50 -7.48
CA LEU A 128 -15.83 2.43 -6.03
C LEU A 128 -14.41 2.83 -5.63
N TRP A 129 -13.41 2.40 -6.41
CA TRP A 129 -12.03 2.80 -6.15
C TRP A 129 -11.81 4.29 -6.37
N ILE A 130 -12.42 4.88 -7.40
CA ILE A 130 -12.35 6.32 -7.62
C ILE A 130 -12.92 7.05 -6.40
N ASP A 131 -14.16 6.75 -6.03
CA ASP A 131 -14.86 7.41 -4.92
C ASP A 131 -14.02 7.30 -3.64
N LEU A 132 -13.56 6.10 -3.30
CA LEU A 132 -12.78 5.84 -2.10
C LEU A 132 -11.42 6.54 -2.09
N LEU A 133 -10.69 6.52 -3.22
CA LEU A 133 -9.36 7.13 -3.31
C LEU A 133 -9.44 8.65 -3.15
N TYR A 134 -10.43 9.28 -3.78
CA TYR A 134 -10.57 10.74 -3.74
C TYR A 134 -11.22 11.22 -2.43
N GLU A 135 -12.19 10.49 -1.88
CA GLU A 135 -12.71 10.75 -0.53
C GLU A 135 -11.57 10.70 0.51
N GLN A 136 -10.70 9.69 0.41
CA GLN A 136 -9.57 9.57 1.32
C GLN A 136 -8.49 10.64 1.06
N ALA A 137 -8.29 11.07 -0.18
CA ALA A 137 -7.34 12.15 -0.52
C ALA A 137 -7.77 13.50 0.06
N ASP A 138 -9.08 13.73 0.18
CA ASP A 138 -9.67 14.93 0.79
C ASP A 138 -9.77 14.85 2.31
N THR A 139 -9.64 13.65 2.88
CA THR A 139 -9.67 13.44 4.33
C THR A 139 -8.34 13.84 4.96
N PRO A 140 -8.34 14.66 6.04
CA PRO A 140 -7.10 14.99 6.76
C PRO A 140 -6.36 13.74 7.25
N PRO A 141 -5.03 13.67 7.09
CA PRO A 141 -4.27 12.49 7.49
C PRO A 141 -4.30 12.29 9.01
N THR A 142 -4.17 11.04 9.43
CA THR A 142 -3.91 10.70 10.84
C THR A 142 -2.54 11.24 11.28
N GLU A 143 -2.29 11.29 12.58
CA GLU A 143 -0.99 11.72 13.14
C GLU A 143 0.20 10.94 12.55
N THR A 144 -0.01 9.64 12.25
CA THR A 144 1.02 8.77 11.66
C THR A 144 1.06 8.81 10.13
N GLY A 145 0.04 9.42 9.49
CA GLY A 145 -0.23 9.33 8.06
C GLY A 145 -0.58 7.92 7.59
N CYS A 146 -0.84 6.98 8.50
CA CYS A 146 -1.18 5.59 8.18
C CYS A 146 -2.62 5.32 8.59
N THR A 147 -3.36 4.58 7.77
CA THR A 147 -4.74 4.19 8.09
C THR A 147 -5.13 2.86 7.44
N ILE A 148 -6.11 2.18 8.05
CA ILE A 148 -6.82 1.06 7.44
C ILE A 148 -8.14 1.61 6.90
N ILE A 149 -8.46 1.25 5.65
CA ILE A 149 -9.67 1.66 4.96
C ILE A 149 -10.43 0.39 4.60
N GLU A 150 -11.63 0.24 5.13
CA GLU A 150 -12.49 -0.88 4.77
C GLU A 150 -13.17 -0.59 3.44
N VAL A 151 -13.05 -1.50 2.47
CA VAL A 151 -13.68 -1.36 1.16
C VAL A 151 -15.06 -2.03 1.22
N THR A 152 -16.10 -1.22 1.43
CA THR A 152 -17.50 -1.68 1.39
C THR A 152 -18.18 -1.23 0.11
N GLU A 153 -19.06 -2.07 -0.44
CA GLU A 153 -20.00 -1.59 -1.46
C GLU A 153 -21.05 -0.71 -0.75
N PRO A 154 -21.41 0.46 -1.30
CA PRO A 154 -22.51 1.24 -0.76
C PRO A 154 -23.80 0.41 -0.79
N GLU A 155 -24.56 0.44 0.31
CA GLU A 155 -25.89 -0.19 0.34
C GLU A 155 -26.77 0.46 -0.73
N ALA A 156 -27.33 -0.37 -1.63
CA ALA A 156 -28.16 0.05 -2.75
C ALA A 156 -29.53 0.56 -2.32
#